data_AF-A0A520KPR8-F1
#
_entry.id   AF-A0A520KPR8-F1
#
_cell.length_a   1.000
_cell.length_b   1.000
_cell.length_c   1.000
_cell.angle_alpha   90.00
_cell.angle_beta   90.00
_cell.angle_gamma   90.00
#
_symmetry.space_group_name_H-M   'P 1'
#
loop_
_entity.id
_entity.type
_entity.pdbx_description
1 polymer ?
#
loop_
_entity_poly.entity_id
_entity_poly.type
_entity_poly.pdbx_seq_one_letter_code
_entity_poly.pdbx_strand_id
1 'polypeptide(L)'
;MVLKQLYDNLRSLSERQKNGYKVGKLRYKGEGWYKTIEYNQSGFKLKKTDNRPDQLKLSKIGEVPIRLHREIEGEVKGVILKRDSAGDWYAIFQTEQEEAETDTTDSENFEAVGIDLGIQKFIVDSDGNRIEHPKNVEKAREHLKKEQRNLSRKEKGSNNYEKKRKRVAKLHKRVKNRRMDFLHKLSNAYVEKHDKIVLEDLNISSMLQGEMNSKNTLDSSWRTFIQLLLYKAESADTEVILVDPKDTSKECSQCGVKTDKKLWQREHSCPSCEYTTDRDYNAAQNILGKGLAEVTPAETATSTEHRDQNNSVFCDVSASASSKQEAPSTSKHS
;
A
#
# COMPACT_ATOMS: atom_id res chain seq x y z
N MET A 1 13.28 -22.80 -9.06
CA MET A 1 12.25 -21.74 -8.97
C MET A 1 10.87 -22.29 -8.63
N VAL A 2 10.26 -23.16 -9.46
CA VAL A 2 8.98 -23.84 -9.11
C VAL A 2 9.08 -24.65 -7.80
N LEU A 3 10.21 -25.35 -7.61
CA LEU A 3 10.52 -26.06 -6.36
C LEU A 3 10.62 -25.13 -5.15
N LYS A 4 11.30 -23.97 -5.28
CA LYS A 4 11.42 -22.98 -4.19
C LYS A 4 10.05 -22.51 -3.74
N GLN A 5 9.21 -22.11 -4.69
CA GLN A 5 7.85 -21.64 -4.40
C GLN A 5 6.97 -22.74 -3.79
N LEU A 6 7.15 -24.00 -4.17
CA LEU A 6 6.47 -25.13 -3.53
C LEU A 6 6.86 -25.22 -2.04
N TYR A 7 8.16 -25.17 -1.74
CA TYR A 7 8.65 -25.24 -0.36
C TYR A 7 8.22 -24.03 0.48
N ASP A 8 8.26 -22.82 -0.09
CA ASP A 8 7.81 -21.60 0.60
C ASP A 8 6.32 -21.70 0.97
N ASN A 9 5.49 -22.18 0.04
CA ASN A 9 4.06 -22.40 0.30
C ASN A 9 3.83 -23.50 1.36
N LEU A 10 4.62 -24.57 1.36
CA LEU A 10 4.53 -25.63 2.37
C LEU A 10 4.93 -25.10 3.76
N ARG A 11 6.01 -24.32 3.84
CA ARG A 11 6.48 -23.70 5.08
C ARG A 11 5.41 -22.76 5.66
N SER A 12 4.86 -21.88 4.84
CA SER A 12 3.78 -20.97 5.24
C SER A 12 2.52 -21.72 5.73
N LEU A 13 2.14 -22.81 5.07
CA LEU A 13 1.02 -23.64 5.55
C LEU A 13 1.33 -24.29 6.90
N SER A 14 2.55 -24.79 7.10
CA SER A 14 2.98 -25.39 8.36
C SER A 14 2.95 -24.37 9.50
N GLU A 15 3.47 -23.16 9.28
CA GLU A 15 3.44 -22.08 10.26
C GLU A 15 2.02 -21.68 10.65
N ARG A 16 1.12 -21.55 9.66
CA ARG A 16 -0.29 -21.25 9.94
C ARG A 16 -0.97 -22.37 10.73
N GLN A 17 -0.63 -23.62 10.45
CA GLN A 17 -1.14 -24.75 11.22
C GLN A 17 -0.65 -24.71 12.67
N LYS A 18 0.64 -24.41 12.89
CA LYS A 18 1.22 -24.22 14.23
C LYS A 18 0.53 -23.08 14.99
N ASN A 19 0.16 -22.01 14.29
CA ASN A 19 -0.58 -20.88 14.87
C ASN A 19 -2.10 -21.16 15.05
N GLY A 20 -2.54 -22.42 15.00
CA GLY A 20 -3.91 -22.82 15.30
C GLY A 20 -4.92 -22.57 14.17
N TYR A 21 -4.50 -22.14 12.98
CA TYR A 21 -5.43 -21.94 11.86
C TYR A 21 -5.77 -23.26 11.17
N LYS A 22 -7.04 -23.41 10.77
CA LYS A 22 -7.48 -24.52 9.91
C LYS A 22 -6.89 -24.34 8.50
N VAL A 23 -5.90 -25.16 8.16
CA VAL A 23 -5.22 -25.12 6.85
C VAL A 23 -5.74 -26.20 5.89
N GLY A 24 -5.82 -25.85 4.61
CA GLY A 24 -6.11 -26.79 3.52
C GLY A 24 -4.85 -27.42 2.93
N LYS A 25 -5.02 -28.25 1.89
CA LYS A 25 -3.91 -28.82 1.11
C LYS A 25 -3.54 -27.91 -0.06
N LEU A 26 -2.29 -27.95 -0.50
CA LEU A 26 -1.87 -27.31 -1.75
C LEU A 26 -2.63 -27.91 -2.92
N ARG A 27 -3.06 -27.05 -3.85
CA ARG A 27 -3.77 -27.43 -5.07
C ARG A 27 -2.96 -27.01 -6.28
N TYR A 28 -2.88 -27.89 -7.26
CA TYR A 28 -2.31 -27.53 -8.55
C TYR A 28 -3.15 -26.43 -9.21
N LYS A 29 -2.50 -25.40 -9.76
CA LYS A 29 -3.17 -24.33 -10.48
C LYS A 29 -3.29 -24.70 -11.95
N GLY A 30 -4.52 -24.68 -12.47
CA GLY A 30 -4.79 -25.00 -13.88
C GLY A 30 -4.33 -23.92 -14.86
N GLU A 31 -4.53 -24.18 -16.15
CA GLU A 31 -4.19 -23.26 -17.23
C GLU A 31 -4.87 -21.88 -17.05
N GLY A 32 -4.12 -20.79 -17.27
CA GLY A 32 -4.63 -19.42 -17.15
C GLY A 32 -4.73 -18.87 -15.72
N TRP A 33 -4.43 -19.67 -14.70
CA TRP A 33 -4.41 -19.23 -13.30
C TRP A 33 -3.10 -18.53 -12.93
N TYR A 34 -2.01 -18.93 -13.58
CA TYR A 34 -0.71 -18.32 -13.38
C TYR A 34 -0.53 -17.14 -14.32
N LYS A 35 -0.26 -15.97 -13.73
CA LYS A 35 -0.06 -14.72 -14.46
C LYS A 35 1.33 -14.14 -14.22
N THR A 36 2.22 -14.93 -13.65
CA THR A 36 3.53 -14.49 -13.21
C THR A 36 4.59 -15.45 -13.77
N ILE A 37 5.75 -14.96 -14.16
CA ILE A 37 6.91 -15.78 -14.53
C ILE A 37 8.10 -15.13 -13.89
N GLU A 38 8.83 -15.86 -13.08
CA GLU A 38 10.04 -15.36 -12.42
C GLU A 38 11.27 -15.86 -13.21
N TYR A 39 12.34 -15.07 -13.19
CA TYR A 39 13.64 -15.44 -13.73
C TYR A 39 14.70 -15.00 -12.73
N ASN A 40 15.65 -15.89 -12.44
CA ASN A 40 16.86 -15.56 -11.70
C ASN A 40 17.91 -14.94 -12.64
N GLN A 41 19.05 -14.52 -12.10
CA GLN A 41 20.12 -13.82 -12.83
C GLN A 41 20.61 -14.49 -14.12
N SER A 42 20.57 -15.83 -14.22
CA SER A 42 20.98 -16.53 -15.44
C SER A 42 19.90 -16.57 -16.52
N GLY A 43 18.65 -16.24 -16.17
CA GLY A 43 17.48 -16.41 -17.01
C GLY A 43 17.10 -15.20 -17.87
N PHE A 44 17.70 -14.03 -17.63
CA PHE A 44 17.39 -12.79 -18.34
C PHE A 44 18.63 -11.91 -18.55
N LYS A 45 18.57 -10.98 -19.51
CA LYS A 45 19.55 -9.92 -19.70
C LYS A 45 18.85 -8.64 -20.11
N LEU A 46 19.07 -7.56 -19.36
CA LEU A 46 18.63 -6.23 -19.73
C LEU A 46 19.65 -5.61 -20.70
N LYS A 47 19.17 -5.12 -21.84
CA LYS A 47 19.96 -4.36 -22.81
C LYS A 47 19.38 -2.95 -22.88
N LYS A 48 20.10 -1.98 -22.32
CA LYS A 48 19.78 -0.56 -22.51
C LYS A 48 20.06 -0.19 -23.97
N THR A 49 19.15 0.54 -24.59
CA THR A 49 19.31 1.03 -25.97
C THR A 49 19.31 2.54 -25.99
N ASP A 50 20.13 3.14 -26.86
CA ASP A 50 20.19 4.61 -26.99
C ASP A 50 18.84 5.20 -27.45
N ASN A 51 18.09 4.41 -28.24
CA ASN A 51 16.69 4.70 -28.60
C ASN A 51 15.75 3.81 -27.79
N ARG A 52 14.92 4.42 -26.92
CA ARG A 52 13.84 3.70 -26.21
C ARG A 52 12.84 3.11 -27.21
N PRO A 53 12.27 1.91 -26.97
CA PRO A 53 12.33 1.12 -25.74
C PRO A 53 13.57 0.23 -25.60
N ASP A 54 14.03 0.08 -24.37
CA ASP A 54 15.06 -0.89 -23.97
C ASP A 54 14.61 -2.32 -24.27
N GLN A 55 15.53 -3.27 -24.28
CA GLN A 55 15.23 -4.68 -24.59
C GLN A 55 15.50 -5.58 -23.39
N LEU A 56 14.53 -6.43 -23.04
CA LEU A 56 14.68 -7.49 -22.06
C LEU A 56 14.78 -8.83 -22.78
N LYS A 57 15.98 -9.41 -22.80
CA LYS A 57 16.20 -10.77 -23.30
C LYS A 57 15.83 -11.76 -22.22
N LEU A 58 14.94 -12.69 -22.54
CA LEU A 58 14.45 -13.73 -21.64
C LEU A 58 14.79 -15.10 -22.24
N SER A 59 15.34 -15.99 -21.42
CA SER A 59 15.62 -17.35 -21.85
C SER A 59 14.33 -18.03 -22.36
N LYS A 60 14.44 -18.71 -23.52
CA LYS A 60 13.36 -19.40 -24.25
C LYS A 60 12.26 -18.52 -24.86
N ILE A 61 12.19 -17.23 -24.53
CA ILE A 61 11.20 -16.29 -25.09
C ILE A 61 11.85 -15.40 -26.16
N GLY A 62 13.10 -14.98 -25.95
CA GLY A 62 13.80 -14.05 -26.84
C GLY A 62 13.80 -12.62 -26.31
N GLU A 63 13.92 -11.65 -27.20
CA GLU A 63 14.03 -10.23 -26.86
C GLU A 63 12.66 -9.57 -26.87
N VAL A 64 12.32 -8.89 -25.77
CA VAL A 64 11.05 -8.21 -25.59
C VAL A 64 11.31 -6.73 -25.34
N PRO A 65 10.69 -5.81 -26.10
CA PRO A 65 10.81 -4.39 -25.84
C PRO A 65 10.13 -4.03 -24.51
N ILE A 66 10.84 -3.29 -23.67
CA ILE A 66 10.34 -2.82 -22.38
C ILE A 66 10.50 -1.31 -22.25
N ARG A 67 9.55 -0.68 -21.56
CA ARG A 67 9.69 0.71 -21.14
C ARG A 67 10.11 0.76 -19.68
N LEU A 68 11.40 0.95 -19.42
CA LEU A 68 11.90 1.27 -18.08
C LEU A 68 11.34 2.62 -17.64
N HIS A 69 10.64 2.63 -16.50
CA HIS A 69 10.04 3.86 -15.97
C HIS A 69 11.01 4.66 -15.10
N ARG A 70 12.04 4.01 -14.56
CA ARG A 70 13.18 4.61 -13.84
C ARG A 70 14.44 3.81 -14.11
N GLU A 71 15.59 4.39 -13.78
CA GLU A 71 16.84 3.66 -13.76
C GLU A 71 16.83 2.60 -12.64
N ILE A 72 17.60 1.54 -12.84
CA ILE A 72 17.69 0.45 -11.87
C ILE A 72 18.92 0.71 -11.01
N GLU A 73 18.68 0.88 -9.72
CA GLU A 73 19.69 1.03 -8.69
C GLU A 73 20.00 -0.33 -8.05
N GLY A 74 21.25 -0.56 -7.65
CA GLY A 74 21.69 -1.82 -7.04
C GLY A 74 21.86 -2.99 -8.02
N GLU A 75 22.15 -4.17 -7.45
CA GLU A 75 22.37 -5.39 -8.22
C GLU A 75 21.05 -6.14 -8.47
N VAL A 76 20.71 -6.37 -9.73
CA VAL A 76 19.50 -7.14 -10.07
C VAL A 76 19.69 -8.62 -9.77
N LYS A 77 18.91 -9.16 -8.83
CA LYS A 77 18.89 -10.59 -8.48
C LYS A 77 17.85 -11.41 -9.25
N GLY A 78 16.82 -10.75 -9.76
CA GLY A 78 15.73 -11.43 -10.46
C GLY A 78 14.83 -10.48 -11.24
N VAL A 79 14.04 -11.05 -12.14
CA VAL A 79 12.94 -10.34 -12.79
C VAL A 79 11.67 -11.17 -12.73
N ILE A 80 10.58 -10.54 -12.33
CA ILE A 80 9.24 -11.11 -12.29
C ILE A 80 8.39 -10.48 -13.39
N LEU A 81 8.07 -11.26 -14.41
CA LEU A 81 7.08 -10.90 -15.41
C LEU A 81 5.68 -11.14 -14.84
N LYS A 82 4.84 -10.12 -14.77
CA LYS A 82 3.50 -10.19 -14.20
C LYS A 82 2.50 -9.61 -15.18
N ARG A 83 1.43 -10.36 -15.43
CA ARG A 83 0.28 -9.91 -16.20
C ARG A 83 -0.87 -9.57 -15.26
N ASP A 84 -1.39 -8.36 -15.36
CA ASP A 84 -2.53 -7.96 -14.54
C ASP A 84 -3.87 -8.45 -15.13
N SER A 85 -4.97 -8.13 -14.45
CA SER A 85 -6.33 -8.45 -14.91
C SER A 85 -6.81 -7.60 -16.08
N ALA A 86 -6.21 -6.43 -16.31
CA ALA A 86 -6.46 -5.58 -17.47
C ALA A 86 -5.78 -6.10 -18.75
N GLY A 87 -4.78 -6.97 -18.58
CA GLY A 87 -4.00 -7.59 -19.64
C GLY A 87 -2.64 -6.95 -19.87
N ASP A 88 -2.26 -5.98 -19.04
CA ASP A 88 -0.98 -5.28 -19.13
C ASP A 88 0.13 -6.16 -18.53
N TRP A 89 1.30 -6.13 -19.14
CA TRP A 89 2.48 -6.86 -18.70
C TRP A 89 3.45 -5.92 -18.00
N TYR A 90 4.04 -6.42 -16.92
CA TYR A 90 5.02 -5.75 -16.09
C TYR A 90 6.25 -6.63 -15.95
N ALA A 91 7.44 -6.08 -16.17
CA ALA A 91 8.68 -6.72 -15.74
C ALA A 91 9.16 -6.03 -14.46
N ILE A 92 9.10 -6.73 -13.32
CA ILE A 92 9.45 -6.26 -11.98
C ILE A 92 10.86 -6.73 -11.66
N PHE A 93 11.80 -5.80 -11.58
CA PHE A 93 13.18 -6.11 -11.23
C PHE A 93 13.33 -6.13 -9.71
N GLN A 94 13.93 -7.21 -9.21
CA GLN A 94 14.29 -7.36 -7.81
C GLN A 94 15.77 -7.00 -7.67
N THR A 95 16.06 -5.98 -6.89
CA THR A 95 17.41 -5.46 -6.68
C THR A 95 17.82 -5.66 -5.23
N GLU A 96 19.08 -6.02 -5.03
CA GLU A 96 19.75 -5.91 -3.74
C GLU A 96 20.51 -4.58 -3.74
N GLN A 97 20.31 -3.81 -2.68
CA GLN A 97 20.94 -2.51 -2.46
C GLN A 97 21.47 -2.50 -1.03
N GLU A 98 22.63 -1.89 -0.84
CA GLU A 98 23.08 -1.53 0.50
C GLU A 98 22.14 -0.45 1.02
N GLU A 99 21.76 -0.54 2.30
CA GLU A 99 20.97 0.51 2.95
C GLU A 99 21.74 1.82 2.82
N ALA A 100 21.08 2.85 2.30
CA ALA A 100 21.68 4.17 2.26
C ALA A 100 21.99 4.59 3.69
N GLU A 101 23.23 4.97 3.97
CA GLU A 101 23.59 5.59 5.23
C GLU A 101 22.73 6.85 5.37
N THR A 102 21.77 6.82 6.28
CA THR A 102 21.00 8.01 6.63
C THR A 102 21.93 8.88 7.44
N ASP A 103 22.31 10.04 6.89
CA ASP A 103 22.96 11.08 7.66
C ASP A 103 22.03 11.39 8.84
N THR A 104 22.39 10.96 10.04
CA THR A 104 21.74 11.38 11.28
C THR A 104 22.04 12.87 11.41
N THR A 105 21.30 13.72 10.71
CA THR A 105 21.31 15.13 11.01
C THR A 105 20.71 15.25 12.39
N ASP A 106 21.57 15.51 13.37
CA ASP A 106 21.20 16.10 14.65
C ASP A 106 20.48 17.42 14.34
N SER A 107 19.21 17.33 13.97
CA SER A 107 18.37 18.48 13.70
C SER A 107 18.18 19.18 15.02
N GLU A 108 18.64 20.43 15.10
CA GLU A 108 18.41 21.30 16.25
C GLU A 108 16.90 21.51 16.53
N ASN A 109 16.02 21.11 15.61
CA ASN A 109 14.56 21.14 15.74
C ASN A 109 13.97 19.75 15.44
N PHE A 110 13.69 18.99 16.50
CA PHE A 110 12.95 17.75 16.40
C PHE A 110 11.47 18.02 16.08
N GLU A 111 11.02 17.67 14.88
CA GLU A 111 9.64 17.84 14.42
C GLU A 111 8.83 16.55 14.63
N ALA A 112 7.95 16.55 15.63
CA ALA A 112 7.03 15.45 15.91
C ALA A 112 5.57 15.82 15.61
N VAL A 113 4.82 14.90 14.99
CA VAL A 113 3.42 15.11 14.61
C VAL A 113 2.53 13.93 14.99
N GLY A 114 1.36 14.23 15.58
CA GLY A 114 0.29 13.27 15.80
C GLY A 114 -0.75 13.33 14.68
N ILE A 115 -1.16 12.17 14.16
CA ILE A 115 -2.10 12.07 13.04
C ILE A 115 -3.36 11.31 13.47
N ASP A 116 -4.51 12.00 13.43
CA ASP A 116 -5.83 11.37 13.50
C ASP A 116 -6.35 11.03 12.10
N LEU A 117 -6.68 9.75 11.88
CA LEU A 117 -7.14 9.23 10.58
C LEU A 117 -8.66 9.13 10.54
N GLY A 118 -9.26 9.86 9.60
CA GLY A 118 -10.72 9.99 9.52
C GLY A 118 -11.33 9.53 8.20
N ILE A 119 -12.68 9.43 8.20
CA ILE A 119 -13.48 9.10 7.02
C ILE A 119 -13.89 10.35 6.24
N GLN A 120 -14.19 11.46 6.94
CA GLN A 120 -14.60 12.72 6.33
C GLN A 120 -13.36 13.47 5.81
N LYS A 121 -12.48 13.85 6.74
CA LYS A 121 -11.11 14.26 6.47
C LYS A 121 -10.24 13.02 6.60
N PHE A 122 -9.35 12.78 5.64
CA PHE A 122 -8.45 11.64 5.68
C PHE A 122 -7.44 11.78 6.82
N ILE A 123 -6.89 12.99 7.01
CA ILE A 123 -6.00 13.35 8.12
C ILE A 123 -6.46 14.65 8.77
N VAL A 124 -6.40 14.69 10.09
CA VAL A 124 -6.22 15.90 10.90
C VAL A 124 -4.97 15.69 11.74
N ASP A 125 -4.02 16.62 11.69
CA ASP A 125 -2.76 16.50 12.44
C ASP A 125 -2.65 17.51 13.59
N SER A 126 -1.65 17.31 14.46
CA SER A 126 -1.36 18.17 15.61
C SER A 126 -0.85 19.57 15.23
N ASP A 127 -0.37 19.76 14.00
CA ASP A 127 0.03 21.06 13.46
C ASP A 127 -1.17 21.88 12.97
N GLY A 128 -2.35 21.26 12.91
CA GLY A 128 -3.60 21.87 12.48
C GLY A 128 -3.91 21.70 10.99
N ASN A 129 -3.10 20.96 10.25
CA ASN A 129 -3.38 20.61 8.86
C ASN A 129 -4.55 19.65 8.76
N ARG A 130 -5.31 19.79 7.67
CA ARG A 130 -6.52 19.00 7.40
C ARG A 130 -6.53 18.58 5.94
N ILE A 131 -6.55 17.28 5.71
CA ILE A 131 -6.43 16.71 4.36
C ILE A 131 -7.72 15.97 4.04
N GLU A 132 -8.40 16.42 3.00
CA GLU A 132 -9.68 15.87 2.57
C GLU A 132 -9.54 14.45 2.00
N HIS A 133 -10.56 13.62 2.24
CA HIS A 133 -10.59 12.29 1.63
C HIS A 133 -10.83 12.40 0.11
N PRO A 134 -9.99 11.80 -0.76
CA PRO A 134 -10.09 11.99 -2.21
C PRO A 134 -11.35 11.34 -2.82
N LYS A 135 -12.01 10.44 -2.07
CA LYS A 135 -13.28 9.75 -2.43
C LYS A 135 -13.21 9.11 -3.82
N ASN A 136 -12.06 8.50 -4.12
CA ASN A 136 -11.74 7.96 -5.44
C ASN A 136 -12.71 6.84 -5.86
N VAL A 137 -13.14 5.99 -4.93
CA VAL A 137 -14.10 4.92 -5.20
C VAL A 137 -15.50 5.49 -5.44
N GLU A 138 -15.93 6.45 -4.63
CA GLU A 138 -17.23 7.10 -4.77
C GLU A 138 -17.38 7.75 -6.15
N LYS A 139 -16.38 8.52 -6.58
CA LYS A 139 -16.34 9.18 -7.91
C LYS A 139 -16.43 8.19 -9.08
N ALA A 140 -15.97 6.95 -8.91
CA ALA A 140 -15.99 5.94 -9.96
C ALA A 140 -17.18 4.96 -9.85
N ARG A 141 -17.98 5.05 -8.79
CA ARG A 141 -18.95 4.03 -8.38
C ARG A 141 -20.02 3.77 -9.42
N GLU A 142 -20.65 4.83 -9.94
CA GLU A 142 -21.73 4.69 -10.91
C GLU A 142 -21.24 4.03 -12.21
N HIS A 143 -20.08 4.49 -12.70
CA HIS A 143 -19.48 3.94 -13.90
C HIS A 143 -19.05 2.48 -13.72
N LEU A 144 -18.46 2.13 -12.57
CA LEU A 144 -18.13 0.74 -12.21
C LEU A 144 -19.38 -0.13 -12.16
N LYS A 145 -20.44 0.32 -11.48
CA LYS A 145 -21.72 -0.40 -11.38
C LYS A 145 -22.33 -0.67 -12.76
N LYS A 146 -22.32 0.33 -13.65
CA LYS A 146 -22.81 0.20 -15.03
C LYS A 146 -22.01 -0.84 -15.82
N GLU A 147 -20.69 -0.77 -15.80
CA GLU A 147 -19.85 -1.71 -16.56
C GLU A 147 -19.88 -3.14 -15.95
N GLN A 148 -20.00 -3.28 -14.63
CA GLN A 148 -20.23 -4.58 -13.99
C GLN A 148 -21.57 -5.19 -14.40
N ARG A 149 -22.66 -4.41 -14.43
CA ARG A 149 -23.98 -4.87 -14.93
C ARG A 149 -23.94 -5.26 -16.40
N ASN A 150 -23.17 -4.53 -17.21
CA ASN A 150 -22.97 -4.88 -18.61
C ASN A 150 -22.20 -6.19 -18.77
N LEU A 151 -21.18 -6.41 -17.93
CA LEU A 151 -20.40 -7.64 -17.91
C LEU A 151 -21.25 -8.85 -17.49
N SER A 152 -22.09 -8.70 -16.46
CA SER A 152 -22.91 -9.81 -15.93
C SER A 152 -23.94 -10.33 -16.93
N ARG A 153 -24.32 -9.50 -17.91
CA ARG A 153 -25.23 -9.87 -19.01
C ARG A 153 -24.52 -10.57 -20.18
N LYS A 154 -23.19 -10.71 -20.16
CA LYS A 154 -22.43 -11.39 -21.22
C LYS A 154 -22.23 -12.86 -20.88
N GLU A 155 -22.31 -13.69 -21.91
CA GLU A 155 -22.01 -15.11 -21.82
C GLU A 155 -20.53 -15.32 -21.48
N LYS A 156 -20.28 -15.97 -20.34
CA LYS A 156 -18.93 -16.24 -19.84
C LYS A 156 -18.15 -17.08 -20.85
N GLY A 157 -16.93 -16.65 -21.17
CA GLY A 157 -16.07 -17.31 -22.16
C GLY A 157 -16.19 -16.74 -23.58
N SER A 158 -17.25 -15.99 -23.90
CA SER A 158 -17.35 -15.31 -25.20
C SER A 158 -16.31 -14.19 -25.36
N ASN A 159 -15.94 -13.89 -26.62
CA ASN A 159 -15.08 -12.75 -26.95
C ASN A 159 -15.64 -11.41 -26.44
N ASN A 160 -16.97 -11.28 -26.40
CA ASN A 160 -17.64 -10.08 -25.88
C ASN A 160 -17.53 -9.96 -24.36
N TYR A 161 -17.64 -11.09 -23.65
CA TYR A 161 -17.39 -11.15 -22.20
C TYR A 161 -15.95 -10.75 -21.88
N GLU A 162 -14.97 -11.30 -22.61
CA GLU A 162 -13.55 -11.01 -22.42
C GLU A 162 -13.24 -9.51 -22.59
N LYS A 163 -13.76 -8.88 -23.64
CA LYS A 163 -13.64 -7.44 -23.89
C LYS A 163 -14.20 -6.62 -22.71
N LYS A 164 -15.38 -6.98 -22.21
CA LYS A 164 -16.03 -6.28 -21.09
C LYS A 164 -15.32 -6.52 -19.77
N ARG A 165 -14.83 -7.74 -19.50
CA ARG A 165 -14.07 -8.07 -18.30
C ARG A 165 -12.79 -7.23 -18.22
N LYS A 166 -12.05 -7.09 -19.33
CA LYS A 166 -10.88 -6.21 -19.43
C LYS A 166 -11.23 -4.75 -19.17
N ARG A 167 -12.36 -4.25 -19.68
CA ARG A 167 -12.81 -2.87 -19.39
C ARG A 167 -13.06 -2.66 -17.89
N VAL A 168 -13.78 -3.58 -17.24
CA VAL A 168 -14.02 -3.53 -15.79
C VAL A 168 -12.68 -3.58 -15.01
N ALA A 169 -11.76 -4.45 -15.42
CA ALA A 169 -10.43 -4.54 -14.81
C ALA A 169 -9.62 -3.23 -14.95
N LYS A 170 -9.66 -2.57 -16.12
CA LYS A 170 -9.01 -1.27 -16.34
C LYS A 170 -9.60 -0.17 -15.45
N LEU A 171 -10.91 -0.19 -15.20
CA LEU A 171 -11.55 0.76 -14.30
C LEU A 171 -11.12 0.54 -12.85
N HIS A 172 -11.12 -0.70 -12.36
CA HIS A 172 -10.61 -1.02 -11.03
C HIS A 172 -9.14 -0.61 -10.87
N LYS A 173 -8.31 -0.88 -11.88
CA LYS A 173 -6.91 -0.45 -11.92
C LYS A 173 -6.77 1.07 -11.82
N ARG A 174 -7.56 1.83 -12.57
CA ARG A 174 -7.54 3.31 -12.49
C ARG A 174 -7.89 3.82 -11.10
N VAL A 175 -8.93 3.26 -10.46
CA VAL A 175 -9.32 3.63 -9.09
C VAL A 175 -8.22 3.29 -8.10
N LYS A 176 -7.65 2.08 -8.19
CA LYS A 176 -6.50 1.65 -7.38
C LYS A 176 -5.31 2.60 -7.54
N ASN A 177 -4.94 2.94 -8.78
CA ASN A 177 -3.78 3.79 -9.05
C ASN A 177 -3.97 5.21 -8.52
N ARG A 178 -5.16 5.82 -8.67
CA ARG A 178 -5.45 7.15 -8.09
C ARG A 178 -5.36 7.14 -6.55
N ARG A 179 -5.84 6.06 -5.94
CA ARG A 179 -5.76 5.87 -4.49
C ARG A 179 -4.31 5.72 -4.04
N MET A 180 -3.52 4.88 -4.71
CA MET A 180 -2.10 4.71 -4.39
C MET A 180 -1.31 6.00 -4.61
N ASP A 181 -1.57 6.74 -5.69
CA ASP A 181 -0.93 8.04 -5.97
C ASP A 181 -1.14 9.03 -4.82
N PHE A 182 -2.39 9.18 -4.36
CA PHE A 182 -2.72 10.01 -3.21
C PHE A 182 -1.94 9.57 -1.96
N LEU A 183 -1.97 8.28 -1.62
CA LEU A 183 -1.33 7.77 -0.41
C LEU A 183 0.18 7.88 -0.45
N HIS A 184 0.82 7.61 -1.59
CA HIS A 184 2.27 7.74 -1.75
C HIS A 184 2.72 9.18 -1.61
N LYS A 185 2.04 10.13 -2.25
CA LYS A 185 2.37 11.56 -2.12
C LYS A 185 2.22 12.03 -0.70
N LEU A 186 1.11 11.63 -0.07
CA LEU A 186 0.82 11.99 1.29
C LEU A 186 1.84 11.41 2.27
N SER A 187 2.16 10.12 2.18
CA SER A 187 3.13 9.49 3.07
C SER A 187 4.54 10.05 2.85
N ASN A 188 4.88 10.46 1.61
CA ASN A 188 6.14 11.15 1.34
C ASN A 188 6.21 12.48 2.09
N ALA A 189 5.18 13.31 1.94
CA ALA A 189 5.17 14.65 2.49
C ALA A 189 5.29 14.66 4.02
N TYR A 190 4.75 13.64 4.70
CA TYR A 190 4.90 13.51 6.15
C TYR A 190 6.30 13.05 6.55
N VAL A 191 6.85 12.04 5.87
CA VAL A 191 8.19 11.50 6.15
C VAL A 191 9.29 12.52 5.84
N GLU A 192 9.12 13.33 4.79
CA GLU A 192 10.09 14.39 4.43
C GLU A 192 10.08 15.58 5.40
N LYS A 193 8.99 15.77 6.17
CA LYS A 193 8.81 16.96 7.02
C LYS A 193 9.09 16.69 8.50
N HIS A 194 8.83 15.48 8.98
CA HIS A 194 8.84 15.19 10.42
C HIS A 194 9.83 14.09 10.74
N ASP A 195 10.57 14.27 11.85
CA ASP A 195 11.46 13.25 12.41
C ASP A 195 10.67 12.16 13.14
N LYS A 196 9.49 12.51 13.65
CA LYS A 196 8.61 11.58 14.37
C LYS A 196 7.15 11.73 13.95
N ILE A 197 6.53 10.59 13.64
CA ILE A 197 5.12 10.53 13.24
C ILE A 197 4.40 9.54 14.16
N VAL A 198 3.39 10.02 14.88
CA VAL A 198 2.58 9.20 15.80
C VAL A 198 1.19 9.00 15.20
N LEU A 199 0.75 7.74 15.12
CA LEU A 199 -0.61 7.38 14.69
C LEU A 199 -1.23 6.41 15.69
N GLU A 200 -2.55 6.28 15.63
CA GLU A 200 -3.23 5.20 16.35
C GLU A 200 -2.96 3.82 15.71
N ASP A 201 -2.78 2.78 16.53
CA ASP A 201 -2.85 1.39 16.11
C ASP A 201 -4.31 1.00 15.85
N LEU A 202 -4.83 1.48 14.73
CA LEU A 202 -6.16 1.17 14.27
C LEU A 202 -6.23 -0.30 13.90
N ASN A 203 -6.80 -1.13 14.79
CA ASN A 203 -7.13 -2.51 14.45
C ASN A 203 -8.29 -2.55 13.44
N ILE A 204 -7.95 -2.39 12.14
CA ILE A 204 -8.88 -2.28 11.00
C ILE A 204 -9.89 -3.43 10.96
N SER A 205 -9.53 -4.61 11.50
CA SER A 205 -10.42 -5.77 11.53
C SER A 205 -11.66 -5.57 12.41
N SER A 206 -11.53 -4.79 13.49
CA SER A 206 -12.63 -4.45 14.40
C SER A 206 -13.55 -3.36 13.81
N MET A 207 -12.97 -2.38 13.12
CA MET A 207 -13.72 -1.28 12.49
C MET A 207 -14.54 -1.70 11.27
N LEU A 208 -14.11 -2.75 10.55
CA LEU A 208 -14.87 -3.32 9.43
C LEU A 208 -16.13 -4.10 9.87
N GLN A 209 -16.22 -4.53 11.13
CA GLN A 209 -17.36 -5.28 11.68
C GLN A 209 -18.50 -4.39 12.19
N GLY A 210 -18.28 -3.08 12.31
CA GLY A 210 -19.34 -2.14 12.70
C GLY A 210 -20.42 -1.97 11.63
N GLU A 211 -21.68 -2.21 12.00
CA GLU A 211 -22.84 -2.23 11.08
C GLU A 211 -23.10 -0.91 10.33
N MET A 212 -22.67 0.23 10.88
CA MET A 212 -22.99 1.56 10.32
C MET A 212 -21.95 2.17 9.38
N ASN A 213 -20.67 1.74 9.42
CA ASN A 213 -19.58 2.41 8.70
C ASN A 213 -18.88 1.56 7.63
N SER A 214 -19.20 0.27 7.54
CA SER A 214 -18.52 -0.71 6.67
C SER A 214 -18.30 -0.26 5.23
N LYS A 215 -19.21 0.52 4.63
CA LYS A 215 -19.07 0.98 3.23
C LYS A 215 -18.04 2.10 3.04
N ASN A 216 -17.87 2.99 4.03
CA ASN A 216 -16.91 4.08 3.98
C ASN A 216 -15.55 3.64 4.57
N THR A 217 -15.57 2.76 5.57
CA THR A 217 -14.36 2.12 6.14
C THR A 217 -13.66 1.18 5.15
N LEU A 218 -14.38 0.65 4.15
CA LEU A 218 -13.75 -0.08 3.04
C LEU A 218 -12.99 0.83 2.05
N ASP A 219 -13.31 2.13 2.02
CA ASP A 219 -12.58 3.13 1.21
C ASP A 219 -11.43 3.77 2.00
N SER A 220 -11.51 3.77 3.33
CA SER A 220 -10.47 4.32 4.20
C SER A 220 -9.19 3.50 4.09
N SER A 221 -8.27 3.99 3.28
CA SER A 221 -7.02 3.31 2.92
C SER A 221 -5.95 3.43 3.99
N TRP A 222 -6.36 3.50 5.27
CA TRP A 222 -5.52 3.75 6.44
C TRP A 222 -4.44 2.69 6.60
N ARG A 223 -4.79 1.40 6.51
CA ARG A 223 -3.78 0.32 6.58
C ARG A 223 -2.68 0.50 5.54
N THR A 224 -3.08 0.83 4.32
CA THR A 224 -2.14 1.03 3.23
C THR A 224 -1.32 2.30 3.46
N PHE A 225 -1.91 3.36 4.01
CA PHE A 225 -1.20 4.57 4.39
C PHE A 225 -0.14 4.32 5.47
N ILE A 226 -0.52 3.69 6.58
CA ILE A 226 0.39 3.32 7.68
C ILE A 226 1.53 2.45 7.14
N GLN A 227 1.22 1.46 6.30
CA GLN A 227 2.24 0.60 5.70
C GLN A 227 3.20 1.36 4.76
N LEU A 228 2.70 2.38 4.04
CA LEU A 228 3.52 3.26 3.21
C LEU A 228 4.32 4.27 4.01
N LEU A 229 3.85 4.69 5.19
CA LEU A 229 4.62 5.50 6.12
C LEU A 229 5.77 4.68 6.68
N LEU A 230 5.49 3.52 7.29
CA LEU A 230 6.49 2.64 7.88
C LEU A 230 7.64 2.31 6.92
N TYR A 231 7.30 1.89 5.69
CA TYR A 231 8.31 1.55 4.68
C TYR A 231 9.17 2.76 4.27
N LYS A 232 8.60 3.96 4.18
CA LYS A 232 9.36 5.15 3.76
C LYS A 232 10.19 5.72 4.89
N ALA A 233 9.63 5.69 6.10
CA ALA A 233 10.28 6.07 7.33
C ALA A 233 11.54 5.25 7.59
N GLU A 234 11.48 3.93 7.34
CA GLU A 234 12.63 3.02 7.37
C GLU A 234 13.79 3.47 6.45
N SER A 235 13.49 4.15 5.33
CA SER A 235 14.52 4.67 4.41
C SER A 235 14.94 6.12 4.68
N ALA A 236 14.30 6.82 5.61
CA ALA A 236 14.44 8.26 5.80
C ALA A 236 14.79 8.65 7.25
N ASP A 237 15.16 7.67 8.09
CA ASP A 237 15.45 7.84 9.52
C ASP A 237 14.32 8.53 10.32
N THR A 238 13.08 8.39 9.83
CA THR A 238 11.89 8.91 10.51
C THR A 238 11.34 7.85 11.46
N GLU A 239 11.06 8.21 12.71
CA GLU A 239 10.42 7.29 13.66
C GLU A 239 8.90 7.31 13.48
N VAL A 240 8.27 6.13 13.30
CA VAL A 240 6.81 5.98 13.23
C VAL A 240 6.31 5.16 14.41
N ILE A 241 5.53 5.79 15.28
CA ILE A 241 4.99 5.16 16.50
C ILE A 241 3.49 4.91 16.34
N LEU A 242 3.05 3.70 16.69
CA LEU A 242 1.65 3.31 16.72
C LEU A 242 1.17 3.18 18.17
N VAL A 243 0.29 4.08 18.62
CA VAL A 243 -0.20 4.15 20.01
C VAL A 243 -1.58 3.54 20.18
N ASP A 244 -1.95 3.16 21.40
CA ASP A 244 -3.30 2.66 21.69
C ASP A 244 -4.38 3.75 21.39
N PRO A 245 -5.34 3.48 20.48
CA PRO A 245 -6.43 4.41 20.15
C PRO A 245 -7.40 4.70 21.31
N LYS A 246 -7.29 3.97 22.43
CA LYS A 246 -8.24 4.09 23.53
C LYS A 246 -8.31 5.52 24.09
N ASP A 247 -9.52 6.07 24.14
CA ASP A 247 -9.90 7.36 24.74
C ASP A 247 -9.24 8.62 24.15
N THR A 248 -8.46 8.53 23.07
CA THR A 248 -7.79 9.67 22.40
C THR A 248 -8.75 10.80 22.01
N SER A 249 -9.94 10.47 21.52
CA SER A 249 -10.98 11.45 21.16
C SER A 249 -11.84 11.94 22.35
N LYS A 250 -11.77 11.25 23.50
CA LYS A 250 -12.56 11.58 24.70
C LYS A 250 -11.79 12.46 25.66
N GLU A 251 -10.50 12.22 25.79
CA GLU A 251 -9.59 12.94 26.68
C GLU A 251 -9.36 14.37 26.19
N CYS A 252 -9.25 15.33 27.10
CA CYS A 252 -8.91 16.70 26.77
C CYS A 252 -7.39 16.87 26.68
N SER A 253 -6.89 17.30 25.52
CA SER A 253 -5.46 17.56 25.30
C SER A 253 -4.86 18.63 26.24
N GLN A 254 -5.69 19.50 26.81
CA GLN A 254 -5.25 20.57 27.70
C GLN A 254 -5.15 20.12 29.17
N CYS A 255 -6.02 19.21 29.63
CA CYS A 255 -6.16 18.91 31.07
C CYS A 255 -6.33 17.42 31.42
N GLY A 256 -6.35 16.51 30.44
CA GLY A 256 -6.46 15.07 30.64
C GLY A 256 -7.84 14.57 31.10
N VAL A 257 -8.83 15.45 31.31
CA VAL A 257 -10.17 15.02 31.73
C VAL A 257 -10.89 14.34 30.56
N LYS A 258 -11.45 13.16 30.83
CA LYS A 258 -12.25 12.41 29.87
C LYS A 258 -13.69 12.90 29.86
N THR A 259 -14.23 13.12 28.68
CA THR A 259 -15.66 13.41 28.49
C THR A 259 -16.21 12.44 27.47
N ASP A 260 -17.28 11.73 27.85
CA ASP A 260 -18.00 10.86 26.92
C ASP A 260 -18.70 11.70 25.85
N LYS A 261 -18.43 11.33 24.60
CA LYS A 261 -18.95 12.03 23.42
C LYS A 261 -19.56 11.02 22.46
N LYS A 262 -20.64 11.43 21.81
CA LYS A 262 -21.29 10.65 20.75
C LYS A 262 -20.58 10.89 19.43
N LEU A 263 -20.62 9.91 18.53
CA LEU A 263 -19.88 9.96 17.24
C LEU A 263 -20.18 11.20 16.39
N TRP A 264 -21.38 11.77 16.47
CA TRP A 264 -21.77 12.96 15.71
C TRP A 264 -21.31 14.29 16.31
N GLN A 265 -20.86 14.30 17.57
CA GLN A 265 -20.30 15.50 18.19
C GLN A 265 -18.91 15.73 17.62
N ARG A 266 -18.75 16.75 16.80
CA ARG A 266 -17.49 17.09 16.10
C ARG A 266 -16.69 18.18 16.78
N GLU A 267 -17.30 18.91 17.71
CA GLU A 267 -16.61 19.83 18.59
C GLU A 267 -16.24 19.11 19.89
N HIS A 268 -15.01 19.32 20.35
CA HIS A 268 -14.57 19.00 21.69
C HIS A 268 -14.79 20.22 22.56
N SER A 269 -15.58 20.10 23.62
CA SER A 269 -15.73 21.11 24.66
C SER A 269 -15.49 20.44 26.00
N CYS A 270 -14.46 20.88 26.72
CA CYS A 270 -14.06 20.28 27.99
C CYS A 270 -14.77 20.98 29.17
N PRO A 271 -15.55 20.25 29.99
CA PRO A 271 -16.26 20.84 31.13
C PRO A 271 -15.35 21.24 32.28
N SER A 272 -14.09 20.78 32.30
CA SER A 272 -13.16 21.05 33.40
C SER A 272 -12.27 22.27 33.18
N CYS A 273 -11.88 22.56 31.93
CA CYS A 273 -10.96 23.66 31.60
C CYS A 273 -11.50 24.60 30.52
N GLU A 274 -12.75 24.41 30.09
CA GLU A 274 -13.45 25.22 29.09
C GLU A 274 -12.82 25.22 27.69
N TYR A 275 -11.74 24.45 27.48
CA TYR A 275 -11.09 24.31 26.18
C TYR A 275 -12.06 23.76 25.14
N THR A 276 -12.17 24.49 24.02
CA THR A 276 -13.07 24.15 22.92
C THR A 276 -12.31 24.14 21.59
N THR A 277 -12.44 23.05 20.83
CA THR A 277 -11.76 22.87 19.54
C THR A 277 -12.46 21.81 18.68
N ASP A 278 -11.93 21.54 17.49
CA ASP A 278 -12.35 20.39 16.68
C ASP A 278 -11.93 19.07 17.35
N ARG A 279 -12.84 18.10 17.42
CA ARG A 279 -12.61 16.83 18.10
C ARG A 279 -11.47 16.02 17.50
N ASP A 280 -11.36 16.03 16.16
CA ASP A 280 -10.36 15.26 15.44
C ASP A 280 -8.96 15.94 15.64
N TYR A 281 -8.92 17.29 15.77
CA TYR A 281 -7.69 18.00 16.18
C TYR A 281 -7.28 17.73 17.64
N ASN A 282 -8.22 17.72 18.59
CA ASN A 282 -7.94 17.33 19.96
C ASN A 282 -7.41 15.88 20.04
N ALA A 283 -7.97 14.98 19.22
CA ALA A 283 -7.47 13.61 19.14
C ALA A 283 -6.02 13.56 18.62
N ALA A 284 -5.69 14.30 17.56
CA ALA A 284 -4.33 14.40 17.03
C ALA A 284 -3.31 14.88 18.09
N GLN A 285 -3.68 15.87 18.91
CA GLN A 285 -2.86 16.34 20.03
C GLN A 285 -2.64 15.26 21.10
N ASN A 286 -3.70 14.52 21.48
CA ASN A 286 -3.58 13.41 22.43
C ASN A 286 -2.74 12.26 21.87
N ILE A 287 -2.86 11.96 20.58
CA ILE A 287 -2.07 10.93 19.89
C ILE A 287 -0.59 11.30 19.98
N LEU A 288 -0.22 12.54 19.64
CA LEU A 288 1.14 13.03 19.79
C LEU A 288 1.63 12.90 21.23
N GLY A 289 0.84 13.38 22.20
CA GLY A 289 1.19 13.31 23.62
C GLY A 289 1.46 11.88 24.11
N LYS A 290 0.65 10.90 23.69
CA LYS A 290 0.88 9.48 24.00
C LYS A 290 2.18 8.96 23.40
N GLY A 291 2.44 9.26 22.13
CA GLY A 291 3.65 8.78 21.45
C GLY A 291 4.93 9.36 22.05
N LEU A 292 4.88 10.60 22.55
CA LEU A 292 6.00 11.21 23.27
C LEU A 292 6.17 10.61 24.68
N ALA A 293 5.07 10.27 25.36
CA ALA A 293 5.11 9.69 26.70
C ALA A 293 5.62 8.24 26.73
N GLU A 294 5.34 7.43 25.70
CA GLU A 294 5.85 6.05 25.59
C GLU A 294 7.38 6.00 25.52
N VAL A 295 8.04 7.08 25.08
CA VAL A 295 9.51 7.20 25.00
C VAL A 295 10.12 7.65 26.33
N THR A 296 9.34 8.22 27.25
CA THR A 296 9.79 8.66 28.58
C THR A 296 9.35 7.69 29.68
N PRO A 297 10.02 6.54 29.82
CA PRO A 297 10.59 6.23 31.13
C PRO A 297 11.96 5.54 31.08
N ALA A 298 12.95 6.21 31.70
CA ALA A 298 14.26 5.72 32.15
C ALA A 298 15.31 5.32 31.09
N GLU A 299 16.43 6.04 31.11
CA GLU A 299 17.73 5.50 30.72
C GLU A 299 17.92 4.12 31.39
N THR A 300 18.15 3.08 30.58
CA THR A 300 19.05 1.92 30.80
C THR A 300 18.49 0.69 30.07
N ALA A 301 19.26 0.25 29.07
CA ALA A 301 19.39 -1.11 28.55
C ALA A 301 18.14 -2.03 28.56
N THR A 302 17.72 -2.47 27.38
CA THR A 302 17.97 -3.84 26.88
C THR A 302 17.51 -3.88 25.42
N SER A 303 18.38 -4.36 24.54
CA SER A 303 18.06 -4.73 23.16
C SER A 303 16.80 -5.60 23.10
N THR A 304 15.68 -5.03 22.69
CA THR A 304 14.50 -5.79 22.32
C THR A 304 14.76 -6.44 20.98
N GLU A 305 14.83 -7.77 20.99
CA GLU A 305 14.96 -8.61 19.81
C GLU A 305 13.96 -8.18 18.74
N HIS A 306 14.47 -7.64 17.63
CA HIS A 306 13.72 -7.49 16.41
C HIS A 306 13.16 -8.86 16.04
N ARG A 307 11.83 -8.99 16.15
CA ARG A 307 11.12 -10.13 15.59
C ARG A 307 11.23 -10.00 14.08
N ASP A 308 12.25 -10.64 13.51
CA ASP A 308 12.47 -10.85 12.08
C ASP A 308 11.20 -11.39 11.42
N GLN A 309 10.34 -10.48 11.00
CA GLN A 309 9.36 -10.73 9.97
C GLN A 309 10.05 -10.30 8.69
N ASN A 310 10.70 -11.28 8.04
CA ASN A 310 11.16 -11.24 6.65
C ASN A 310 10.18 -10.43 5.79
N ASN A 311 10.44 -9.12 5.67
CA ASN A 311 9.67 -8.24 4.84
C ASN A 311 10.47 -8.13 3.56
N SER A 312 10.25 -9.09 2.65
CA SER A 312 10.74 -8.94 1.29
C SER A 312 10.04 -7.72 0.68
N VAL A 313 10.67 -6.56 0.78
CA VAL A 313 10.19 -5.31 0.20
C VAL A 313 10.29 -5.45 -1.31
N PHE A 314 9.18 -5.82 -1.93
CA PHE A 314 9.04 -5.80 -3.39
C PHE A 314 8.86 -4.35 -3.83
N CYS A 315 9.96 -3.68 -4.19
CA CYS A 315 9.91 -2.52 -5.05
C CYS A 315 9.43 -2.96 -6.44
N ASP A 316 8.14 -2.77 -6.73
CA ASP A 316 7.54 -3.03 -8.05
C ASP A 316 8.15 -2.05 -9.08
N VAL A 317 9.28 -2.38 -9.68
CA VAL A 317 9.81 -1.66 -10.84
C VAL A 317 8.98 -2.07 -12.06
N SER A 318 7.83 -1.46 -12.31
CA SER A 318 6.87 -1.99 -13.30
C SER A 318 7.12 -1.46 -14.72
N ALA A 319 7.92 -2.15 -15.53
CA ALA A 319 8.10 -1.80 -16.95
C ALA A 319 6.95 -2.35 -17.81
N SER A 320 6.26 -1.48 -18.57
CA SER A 320 5.13 -1.87 -19.43
C SER A 320 5.58 -2.26 -20.84
N ALA A 321 5.10 -3.41 -21.35
CA ALA A 321 5.32 -3.84 -22.73
C ALA A 321 4.10 -3.51 -23.61
N SER A 322 4.33 -2.83 -24.74
CA SER A 322 3.28 -2.45 -25.71
C SER A 322 3.24 -3.44 -26.87
N SER A 323 2.18 -4.23 -27.00
CA SER A 323 1.94 -5.07 -28.19
C SER A 323 1.20 -4.26 -29.27
N LYS A 324 1.88 -3.89 -30.35
CA LYS A 324 1.21 -3.54 -31.62
C LYS A 324 0.84 -4.86 -32.32
N GLN A 325 -0.44 -5.03 -32.62
CA GLN A 325 -0.92 -6.09 -33.49
C GLN A 325 -0.79 -5.60 -34.94
N GLU A 326 0.16 -6.14 -35.70
CA GLU A 326 0.11 -6.09 -37.16
C GLU A 326 -0.61 -7.33 -37.66
N ALA A 327 -1.68 -7.12 -38.42
CA ALA A 327 -2.43 -8.16 -39.08
C ALA A 327 -1.72 -8.56 -40.38
N PRO A 328 -1.67 -9.85 -40.74
CA PRO A 328 -1.09 -10.27 -42.01
C PRO A 328 -2.02 -9.89 -43.17
N SER A 329 -1.48 -9.17 -44.15
CA SER A 329 -2.12 -8.87 -45.43
C SER A 329 -2.26 -10.16 -46.25
N THR A 330 -3.49 -10.56 -46.52
CA THR A 330 -3.79 -11.61 -47.51
C THR A 330 -3.71 -11.03 -48.92
N SER A 331 -2.68 -11.37 -49.70
CA SER A 331 -2.71 -11.22 -51.15
C SER A 331 -3.15 -12.55 -51.77
N LYS A 332 -4.41 -12.60 -52.24
CA LYS A 332 -4.82 -13.55 -53.27
C LYS A 332 -4.57 -12.87 -54.61
N HIS A 333 -3.70 -13.44 -55.44
CA HIS A 333 -3.78 -13.25 -56.87
C HIS A 333 -3.99 -14.60 -57.54
N SER A 334 -4.84 -14.54 -58.56
CA SER A 334 -5.32 -15.58 -59.46
C SER A 334 -4.21 -16.34 -60.17
#